data_AF-A0A7J3I1Y6-F1
#
_entry.id   AF-A0A7J3I1Y6-F1
#
_cell.length_a   1.000
_cell.length_b   1.000
_cell.length_c   1.000
_cell.angle_alpha   90.00
_cell.angle_beta   90.00
_cell.angle_gamma   90.00
#
_symmetry.space_group_name_H-M   'P 1'
#
loop_
_entity.id
_entity.type
_entity.pdbx_description
1 polymer ?
#
loop_
_entity_poly.entity_id
_entity_poly.type
_entity_poly.pdbx_seq_one_letter_code
_entity_poly.pdbx_strand_id
1 'polypeptide(L)'
;MSTPREGGKVYLGDRVYFLIHVASIGGEDAHENLTIFAVFNLPNGTSIPMWCFHYKDGYYTTMLFTELIGQSGNYTLILWADSPSHTSTFATITFTVLPSPPESPSIFHYPSATQDILLGFLATSSVLALVVGAYFVRRRRFQRKAFIPELDQELAYHMRTMINEVRAVFKELEIMLSDESLDDFERIRIIHEKLPRLKRTLTKLKMLAEIIGE
;
A
#
# COMPACT_ATOMS: atom_id res chain seq x y z
N MET A 1 -33.72 -6.21 4.00
CA MET A 1 -33.24 -7.47 3.41
C MET A 1 -34.29 -7.93 2.42
N SER A 2 -34.09 -7.77 1.12
CA SER A 2 -34.96 -8.41 0.11
C SER A 2 -34.39 -9.80 -0.18
N THR A 3 -35.06 -10.81 0.35
CA THR A 3 -34.88 -12.21 -0.07
C THR A 3 -35.24 -12.34 -1.55
N PRO A 4 -34.65 -13.29 -2.29
CA PRO A 4 -35.12 -13.62 -3.64
C PRO A 4 -36.63 -13.86 -3.57
N ARG A 5 -37.40 -13.15 -4.41
CA ARG A 5 -38.86 -13.36 -4.50
C ARG A 5 -39.12 -14.78 -4.99
N GLU A 6 -40.21 -15.38 -4.51
CA GLU A 6 -40.58 -16.77 -4.80
C GLU A 6 -40.47 -17.11 -6.30
N GLY A 7 -39.84 -18.25 -6.62
CA GLY A 7 -39.78 -18.79 -7.98
C GLY A 7 -38.46 -18.58 -8.75
N GLY A 8 -37.37 -18.19 -8.09
CA GLY A 8 -36.03 -18.12 -8.71
C GLY A 8 -35.89 -17.05 -9.79
N LYS A 9 -36.85 -16.12 -9.88
CA LYS A 9 -36.83 -14.99 -10.80
C LYS A 9 -36.10 -13.82 -10.14
N VAL A 10 -35.27 -13.14 -10.92
CA VAL A 10 -34.56 -11.94 -10.49
C VAL A 10 -35.35 -10.72 -10.95
N TYR A 11 -35.64 -9.80 -10.04
CA TYR A 11 -36.29 -8.53 -10.36
C TYR A 11 -35.31 -7.35 -10.21
N LEU A 12 -35.60 -6.27 -10.91
CA LEU A 12 -34.90 -5.01 -10.75
C LEU A 12 -35.10 -4.50 -9.32
N GLY A 13 -34.01 -4.21 -8.62
CA GLY A 13 -34.01 -3.93 -7.18
C GLY A 13 -33.45 -5.06 -6.31
N ASP A 14 -33.35 -6.28 -6.86
CA ASP A 14 -32.77 -7.42 -6.14
C ASP A 14 -31.23 -7.38 -6.15
N ARG A 15 -30.65 -7.93 -5.07
CA ARG A 15 -29.22 -8.24 -4.97
C ARG A 15 -29.02 -9.70 -5.34
N VAL A 16 -28.28 -9.93 -6.41
CA VAL A 16 -28.04 -11.29 -6.90
C VAL A 16 -26.67 -11.74 -6.42
N TYR A 17 -26.63 -12.90 -5.76
CA TYR A 17 -25.42 -13.53 -5.28
C TYR A 17 -25.14 -14.76 -6.12
N PHE A 18 -23.91 -14.89 -6.61
CA PHE A 18 -23.45 -16.05 -7.35
C PHE A 18 -22.46 -16.81 -6.48
N LEU A 19 -22.84 -18.03 -6.10
CA LEU A 19 -21.93 -18.98 -5.49
C LEU A 19 -21.33 -19.85 -6.59
N ILE A 20 -20.02 -19.79 -6.72
CA ILE A 20 -19.24 -20.44 -7.77
C ILE A 20 -18.44 -21.56 -7.11
N HIS A 21 -18.67 -22.79 -7.53
CA HIS A 21 -17.88 -23.94 -7.09
C HIS A 21 -16.88 -24.30 -8.18
N VAL A 22 -15.61 -24.39 -7.81
CA VAL A 22 -14.53 -24.81 -8.71
C VAL A 22 -13.93 -26.09 -8.17
N ALA A 23 -14.01 -27.15 -8.98
CA ALA A 23 -13.45 -28.45 -8.67
C ALA A 23 -12.54 -28.90 -9.81
N SER A 24 -11.54 -29.71 -9.46
CA SER A 24 -10.70 -30.41 -10.42
C SER A 24 -11.51 -31.47 -11.18
N ILE A 25 -10.93 -32.01 -12.25
CA ILE A 25 -11.54 -33.13 -13.02
C ILE A 25 -11.78 -34.35 -12.12
N GLY A 26 -10.99 -34.52 -11.06
CA GLY A 26 -11.15 -35.59 -10.07
C GLY A 26 -12.26 -35.32 -9.04
N GLY A 27 -12.90 -34.15 -9.07
CA GLY A 27 -13.93 -33.75 -8.11
C GLY A 27 -13.40 -33.16 -6.80
N GLU A 28 -12.09 -32.92 -6.70
CA GLU A 28 -11.48 -32.27 -5.55
C GLU A 28 -11.59 -30.75 -5.65
N ASP A 29 -11.85 -30.07 -4.54
CA ASP A 29 -12.04 -28.62 -4.49
C ASP A 29 -10.76 -27.87 -4.88
N ALA A 30 -10.84 -27.06 -5.93
CA ALA A 30 -9.71 -26.27 -6.42
C ALA A 30 -9.68 -24.93 -5.68
N HIS A 31 -8.78 -24.81 -4.70
CA HIS A 31 -8.72 -23.65 -3.80
C HIS A 31 -7.35 -22.94 -3.77
N GLU A 32 -6.28 -23.61 -4.20
CA GLU A 32 -4.92 -23.05 -4.16
C GLU A 32 -4.57 -22.25 -5.42
N ASN A 33 -4.10 -21.01 -5.25
CA ASN A 33 -3.58 -20.14 -6.32
C ASN A 33 -4.53 -19.99 -7.52
N LEU A 34 -5.83 -20.01 -7.28
CA LEU A 34 -6.86 -19.81 -8.30
C LEU A 34 -7.34 -18.36 -8.27
N THR A 35 -7.26 -17.70 -9.41
CA THR A 35 -7.83 -16.37 -9.63
C THR A 35 -9.09 -16.52 -10.46
N ILE A 36 -10.23 -16.05 -9.94
CA ILE A 36 -11.48 -16.05 -10.68
C ILE A 36 -11.88 -14.61 -11.00
N PHE A 37 -12.13 -14.36 -12.28
CA PHE A 37 -12.69 -13.12 -12.79
C PHE A 37 -14.12 -13.34 -13.26
N ALA A 38 -14.99 -12.38 -12.95
CA ALA A 38 -16.36 -12.34 -13.43
C ALA A 38 -16.57 -11.13 -14.34
N VAL A 39 -17.31 -11.30 -15.43
CA VAL A 39 -17.74 -10.20 -16.29
C VAL A 39 -19.25 -10.31 -16.49
N PHE A 40 -19.97 -9.28 -16.06
CA PHE A 40 -21.40 -9.15 -16.31
C PHE A 40 -21.64 -8.37 -17.59
N ASN A 41 -22.18 -9.03 -18.61
CA ASN A 41 -22.68 -8.38 -19.81
C ASN A 41 -24.16 -8.05 -19.62
N LEU A 42 -24.46 -6.75 -19.73
CA LEU A 42 -25.79 -6.18 -19.59
C LEU A 42 -26.58 -6.31 -20.91
N PRO A 43 -27.91 -6.21 -20.86
CA PRO A 43 -28.77 -6.26 -22.05
C PRO A 43 -28.43 -5.19 -23.09
N ASN A 44 -27.88 -4.05 -22.66
CA ASN A 44 -27.47 -2.95 -23.52
C ASN A 44 -26.08 -3.15 -24.17
N GLY A 45 -25.42 -4.29 -23.94
CA GLY A 45 -24.08 -4.59 -24.44
C GLY A 45 -22.93 -4.04 -23.59
N THR A 46 -23.21 -3.40 -22.44
CA THR A 46 -22.17 -2.94 -21.51
C THR A 46 -21.61 -4.11 -20.71
N SER A 47 -20.30 -4.17 -20.52
CA SER A 47 -19.62 -5.19 -19.70
C SER A 47 -19.13 -4.58 -18.39
N ILE A 48 -19.46 -5.19 -17.26
CA ILE A 48 -19.01 -4.79 -15.93
C ILE A 48 -18.08 -5.89 -15.38
N PRO A 49 -16.77 -5.63 -15.27
CA PRO A 49 -15.84 -6.56 -14.64
C PRO A 49 -16.04 -6.55 -13.12
N MET A 50 -16.03 -7.72 -12.51
CA MET A 50 -16.21 -7.93 -11.08
C MET A 50 -15.21 -8.95 -10.55
N TRP A 51 -14.80 -8.74 -9.30
CA TRP A 51 -13.96 -9.68 -8.58
C TRP A 51 -14.82 -10.82 -8.01
N CYS A 52 -14.28 -12.03 -8.03
CA CYS A 52 -14.80 -13.15 -7.27
C CYS A 52 -13.97 -13.31 -6.00
N PHE A 53 -14.62 -13.28 -4.86
CA PHE A 53 -13.96 -13.42 -3.57
C PHE A 53 -13.99 -14.87 -3.14
N HIS A 54 -12.86 -15.39 -2.69
CA HIS A 54 -12.80 -16.71 -2.07
C HIS A 54 -13.68 -16.71 -0.81
N TYR A 55 -14.56 -17.70 -0.68
CA TYR A 55 -15.45 -17.86 0.47
C TYR A 55 -14.99 -18.99 1.37
N LYS A 56 -14.86 -20.20 0.83
CA LYS A 56 -14.44 -21.42 1.54
C LYS A 56 -14.10 -22.52 0.54
N ASP A 57 -13.02 -23.27 0.73
CA ASP A 57 -12.74 -24.57 0.08
C ASP A 57 -13.35 -24.77 -1.33
N GLY A 58 -12.74 -24.17 -2.35
CA GLY A 58 -13.21 -24.28 -3.75
C GLY A 58 -14.45 -23.45 -4.11
N TYR A 59 -15.07 -22.79 -3.13
CA TYR A 59 -16.19 -21.87 -3.32
C TYR A 59 -15.76 -20.40 -3.35
N TYR A 60 -16.30 -19.70 -4.33
CA TYR A 60 -16.10 -18.27 -4.56
C TYR A 60 -17.44 -17.58 -4.69
N THR A 61 -17.49 -16.30 -4.33
CA THR A 61 -18.70 -15.49 -4.41
C THR A 61 -18.48 -14.22 -5.20
N THR A 62 -19.49 -13.85 -5.99
CA THR A 62 -19.59 -12.52 -6.58
C THR A 62 -21.03 -12.02 -6.47
N MET A 63 -21.23 -10.72 -6.62
CA MET A 63 -22.52 -10.07 -6.39
C MET A 63 -22.83 -9.03 -7.46
N LEU A 64 -24.10 -8.93 -7.80
CA LEU A 64 -24.64 -7.94 -8.73
C LEU A 64 -25.77 -7.15 -8.06
N PHE A 65 -25.66 -5.82 -8.12
CA PHE A 65 -26.67 -4.90 -7.61
C PHE A 65 -27.53 -4.39 -8.78
N THR A 66 -28.68 -5.04 -9.02
CA THR A 66 -29.55 -4.67 -10.16
C THR A 66 -30.15 -3.27 -10.02
N GLU A 67 -30.34 -2.80 -8.78
CA GLU A 67 -30.82 -1.44 -8.46
C GLU A 67 -29.89 -0.35 -9.00
N LEU A 68 -28.57 -0.53 -8.82
CA LEU A 68 -27.57 0.45 -9.28
C LEU A 68 -27.45 0.48 -10.80
N ILE A 69 -27.74 -0.64 -11.46
CA ILE A 69 -27.68 -0.76 -12.91
C ILE A 69 -28.95 -0.19 -13.55
N GLY A 70 -30.12 -0.45 -12.95
CA GLY A 70 -31.39 0.10 -13.42
C GLY A 70 -31.83 -0.45 -14.78
N GLN A 71 -31.40 -1.65 -15.17
CA GLN A 71 -31.78 -2.28 -16.45
C GLN A 71 -32.43 -3.64 -16.23
N SER A 72 -33.48 -3.91 -17.00
CA SER A 72 -34.14 -5.21 -17.09
C SER A 72 -33.80 -5.85 -18.44
N GLY A 73 -33.70 -7.18 -18.47
CA GLY A 73 -33.43 -7.95 -19.68
C GLY A 73 -32.55 -9.16 -19.39
N ASN A 74 -31.95 -9.71 -20.45
CA ASN A 74 -31.06 -10.85 -20.35
C ASN A 74 -29.63 -10.40 -20.04
N TYR A 75 -29.11 -10.93 -18.94
CA TYR A 75 -27.73 -10.74 -18.51
C TYR A 75 -26.94 -12.01 -18.81
N THR A 76 -25.66 -11.81 -19.09
CA THR A 76 -24.71 -12.92 -19.27
C THR A 76 -23.54 -12.71 -18.32
N LEU A 77 -23.34 -13.63 -17.39
CA LEU A 77 -22.17 -13.70 -16.54
C LEU A 77 -21.15 -14.63 -17.20
N ILE A 78 -19.97 -14.11 -17.49
CA ILE A 78 -18.81 -14.89 -17.90
C ILE A 78 -17.88 -15.01 -16.70
N LEU A 79 -17.57 -16.25 -16.33
CA LEU A 79 -16.59 -16.59 -15.31
C LEU A 79 -15.34 -17.11 -16.00
N TRP A 80 -14.19 -16.61 -15.61
CA TRP A 80 -12.89 -17.09 -16.03
C TRP A 80 -12.13 -17.51 -14.77
N ALA A 81 -11.72 -18.78 -14.70
CA ALA A 81 -10.84 -19.28 -13.66
C ALA A 81 -9.45 -19.55 -14.26
N ASP A 82 -8.43 -18.96 -13.65
CA ASP A 82 -7.04 -19.10 -14.04
C ASP A 82 -6.18 -19.50 -12.85
N SER A 83 -5.20 -20.38 -13.07
CA SER A 83 -4.27 -20.80 -12.05
C SER A 83 -2.94 -21.20 -12.69
N PRO A 84 -1.79 -20.93 -12.05
CA PRO A 84 -0.50 -21.43 -12.54
C PRO A 84 -0.42 -22.96 -12.58
N SER A 85 -1.20 -23.67 -11.76
CA SER A 85 -1.16 -25.12 -11.63
C SER A 85 -2.26 -25.87 -12.41
N HIS A 86 -3.21 -25.15 -13.01
CA HIS A 86 -4.36 -25.74 -13.70
C HIS A 86 -4.61 -25.07 -15.05
N THR A 87 -5.25 -25.78 -15.99
CA THR A 87 -5.66 -25.18 -17.26
C THR A 87 -6.73 -24.12 -17.03
N SER A 88 -6.56 -22.95 -17.63
CA SER A 88 -7.56 -21.88 -17.58
C SER A 88 -8.88 -22.36 -18.16
N THR A 89 -9.99 -22.07 -17.48
CA THR A 89 -11.33 -22.48 -17.88
C THR A 89 -12.30 -21.32 -17.78
N PHE A 90 -13.37 -21.38 -18.56
CA PHE A 90 -14.43 -20.39 -18.51
C PHE A 90 -15.81 -21.04 -18.46
N ALA A 91 -16.75 -20.35 -17.83
CA ALA A 91 -18.15 -20.74 -17.77
C ALA A 91 -19.04 -19.54 -18.05
N THR A 92 -20.15 -19.76 -18.74
CA THR A 92 -21.10 -18.71 -19.09
C THR A 92 -22.46 -19.05 -18.51
N ILE A 93 -23.02 -18.12 -17.76
CA ILE A 93 -24.33 -18.25 -17.12
C ILE A 93 -25.22 -17.12 -17.63
N THR A 94 -26.39 -17.47 -18.15
CA THR A 94 -27.39 -16.49 -18.57
C THR A 94 -28.54 -16.44 -17.59
N PHE A 95 -29.01 -15.24 -17.26
CA PHE A 95 -30.15 -15.04 -16.38
C PHE A 95 -30.93 -13.79 -16.79
N THR A 96 -32.23 -13.76 -16.49
CA THR A 96 -33.10 -12.65 -16.86
C THR A 96 -33.47 -11.84 -15.63
N VAL A 97 -33.23 -10.52 -15.71
CA VAL A 97 -33.70 -9.55 -14.72
C VAL A 97 -35.02 -8.97 -15.24
N LEU A 98 -36.11 -9.23 -14.54
CA LEU A 98 -37.43 -8.69 -14.86
C LEU A 98 -37.58 -7.27 -14.31
N PRO A 99 -38.38 -6.41 -14.96
CA PRO A 99 -38.71 -5.11 -14.38
C PRO A 99 -39.36 -5.30 -13.00
N SER A 100 -39.12 -4.36 -12.08
CA SER A 100 -39.76 -4.41 -10.77
C SER A 100 -41.28 -4.44 -10.96
N PRO A 101 -42.01 -5.34 -10.25
CA PRO A 101 -43.46 -5.31 -10.28
C PRO A 101 -43.92 -3.93 -9.79
N PRO A 102 -45.00 -3.38 -10.38
CA PRO A 102 -45.51 -2.07 -10.00
C PRO A 102 -45.77 -2.06 -8.50
N GLU A 103 -45.12 -1.16 -7.79
CA GLU A 103 -45.42 -0.91 -6.39
C GLU A 103 -46.86 -0.39 -6.32
N SER A 104 -47.73 -1.10 -5.60
CA SER A 104 -49.01 -0.54 -5.19
C SER A 104 -48.73 0.79 -4.49
N PRO A 105 -49.42 1.89 -4.84
CA PRO A 105 -49.11 3.21 -4.31
C PRO A 105 -49.13 3.15 -2.79
N SER A 106 -47.96 3.30 -2.17
CA SER A 106 -47.88 3.32 -0.72
C SER A 106 -48.46 4.65 -0.24
N ILE A 107 -49.41 4.57 0.68
CA ILE A 107 -50.01 5.77 1.33
C ILE A 107 -48.97 6.44 2.26
N PHE A 108 -47.87 5.75 2.54
CA PHE A 108 -46.76 6.20 3.37
C PHE A 108 -45.51 6.44 2.50
N HIS A 109 -45.14 7.71 2.36
CA HIS A 109 -43.91 8.11 1.68
C HIS A 109 -42.71 7.77 2.57
N TYR A 110 -42.12 6.59 2.38
CA TYR A 110 -40.82 6.27 2.94
C TYR A 110 -39.73 6.94 2.08
N PRO A 111 -38.71 7.59 2.68
CA PRO A 111 -37.58 8.11 1.91
C PRO A 111 -36.96 6.96 1.10
N SER A 112 -36.74 7.18 -0.20
CA SER A 112 -36.30 6.13 -1.11
C SER A 112 -34.90 5.65 -0.74
N ALA A 113 -34.63 4.34 -0.86
CA ALA A 113 -33.31 3.74 -0.58
C ALA A 113 -32.15 4.42 -1.33
N THR A 114 -32.44 5.04 -2.48
CA THR A 114 -31.51 5.86 -3.26
C THR A 114 -31.00 7.09 -2.51
N GLN A 115 -31.82 7.72 -1.65
CA GLN A 115 -31.39 8.85 -0.82
C GLN A 115 -30.44 8.40 0.29
N ASP A 116 -30.73 7.26 0.93
CA ASP A 116 -29.87 6.69 1.97
C ASP A 116 -28.53 6.21 1.42
N ILE A 117 -28.51 5.64 0.20
CA ILE A 117 -27.27 5.26 -0.49
C ILE A 117 -26.43 6.49 -0.82
N LEU A 118 -27.05 7.58 -1.31
CA LEU A 118 -26.34 8.83 -1.60
C LEU A 118 -25.74 9.46 -0.34
N LEU A 119 -26.49 9.49 0.77
CA LEU A 119 -26.00 9.98 2.06
C LEU A 119 -24.88 9.09 2.61
N GLY A 120 -25.00 7.77 2.49
CA GLY A 120 -23.97 6.82 2.88
C GLY A 120 -22.68 6.99 2.07
N PHE A 121 -22.79 7.21 0.75
CA PHE A 121 -21.66 7.45 -0.13
C PHE A 121 -20.98 8.80 0.18
N LEU A 122 -21.75 9.84 0.44
CA LEU A 122 -21.23 11.15 0.87
C LEU A 122 -20.49 11.06 2.20
N ALA A 123 -21.06 10.37 3.19
CA ALA A 123 -20.45 10.21 4.51
C ALA A 123 -19.13 9.41 4.43
N THR A 124 -19.12 8.27 3.73
CA THR A 124 -17.92 7.43 3.58
C THR A 124 -16.83 8.12 2.75
N SER A 125 -17.19 8.81 1.67
CA SER A 125 -16.26 9.61 0.87
C SER A 125 -15.64 10.74 1.69
N SER A 126 -16.41 11.39 2.55
CA SER A 126 -15.92 12.45 3.45
C SER A 126 -14.90 11.94 4.46
N VAL A 127 -15.16 10.78 5.06
CA VAL A 127 -14.21 10.13 5.99
C VAL A 127 -12.94 9.70 5.26
N LEU A 128 -13.08 9.10 4.07
CA LEU A 128 -11.93 8.67 3.27
C LEU A 128 -11.06 9.86 2.86
N ALA A 129 -11.67 10.96 2.41
CA ALA A 129 -10.97 12.18 2.05
C ALA A 129 -10.20 12.78 3.24
N LEU A 130 -10.78 12.74 4.45
CA LEU A 130 -10.08 13.14 5.67
C LEU A 130 -8.88 12.26 5.99
N VAL A 131 -9.02 10.93 5.89
CA VAL A 131 -7.91 9.99 6.14
C VAL A 131 -6.79 10.18 5.12
N VAL A 132 -7.12 10.25 3.84
CA VAL A 132 -6.15 10.48 2.75
C VAL A 132 -5.51 11.87 2.90
N GLY A 133 -6.29 12.90 3.21
CA GLY A 133 -5.79 14.25 3.47
C GLY A 133 -4.83 14.30 4.65
N ALA A 134 -5.17 13.67 5.77
CA ALA A 134 -4.30 13.56 6.94
C ALA A 134 -3.01 12.81 6.61
N TYR A 135 -3.09 11.73 5.83
CA TYR A 135 -1.93 11.00 5.33
C TYR A 135 -1.03 11.89 4.46
N PHE A 136 -1.58 12.64 3.51
CA PHE A 136 -0.81 13.55 2.66
C PHE A 136 -0.17 14.69 3.45
N VAL A 137 -0.86 15.27 4.43
CA VAL A 137 -0.30 16.30 5.31
C VAL A 137 0.86 15.71 6.13
N ARG A 138 0.69 14.51 6.69
CA ARG A 138 1.74 13.81 7.43
C ARG A 138 2.93 13.51 6.52
N ARG A 139 2.69 12.97 5.33
CA ARG A 139 3.73 12.67 4.32
C ARG A 139 4.48 13.93 3.90
N ARG A 140 3.77 15.04 3.67
CA ARG A 140 4.38 16.34 3.30
C ARG A 140 5.21 16.91 4.44
N ARG A 141 4.77 16.79 5.69
CA ARG A 141 5.56 17.16 6.87
C ARG A 141 6.80 16.28 7.01
N PHE A 142 6.67 14.98 6.77
CA PHE A 142 7.81 14.06 6.77
C PHE A 142 8.79 14.37 5.65
N GLN A 143 8.34 14.71 4.43
CA GLN A 143 9.24 15.13 3.36
C GLN A 143 9.95 16.46 3.66
N ARG A 144 9.30 17.38 4.38
CA ARG A 144 9.96 18.60 4.87
C ARG A 144 10.98 18.34 5.99
N LYS A 145 10.77 17.29 6.80
CA LYS A 145 11.72 16.86 7.85
C LYS A 145 12.79 15.89 7.36
N ALA A 146 12.52 15.19 6.27
CA ALA A 146 13.44 14.28 5.58
C ALA A 146 14.22 15.00 4.46
N PHE A 147 14.03 16.31 4.31
CA PHE A 147 15.08 17.16 3.79
C PHE A 147 16.19 17.09 4.84
N ILE A 148 17.15 16.22 4.53
CA ILE A 148 18.45 16.01 5.15
C ILE A 148 18.84 17.26 5.94
N PRO A 149 19.20 17.15 7.24
CA PRO A 149 19.88 18.27 7.89
C PRO A 149 21.05 18.57 6.98
N GLU A 150 21.00 19.70 6.27
CA GLU A 150 22.19 20.26 5.68
C GLU A 150 23.17 20.25 6.86
N LEU A 151 24.19 19.39 6.77
CA LEU A 151 25.36 19.51 7.61
C LEU A 151 25.79 20.94 7.36
N ASP A 152 25.39 21.83 8.28
CA ASP A 152 25.41 23.28 8.11
C ASP A 152 26.74 23.59 7.45
N GLN A 153 26.79 24.36 6.37
CA GLN A 153 28.05 24.49 5.60
C GLN A 153 29.22 24.90 6.51
N GLU A 154 28.89 25.59 7.60
CA GLU A 154 29.73 25.87 8.77
C GLU A 154 30.24 24.62 9.52
N LEU A 155 29.39 23.65 9.85
CA LEU A 155 29.76 22.37 10.47
C LEU A 155 30.63 21.50 9.54
N ALA A 156 30.30 21.45 8.24
CA ALA A 156 31.12 20.78 7.24
C ALA A 156 32.52 21.42 7.13
N TYR A 157 32.58 22.76 7.20
CA TYR A 157 33.82 23.53 7.22
C TYR A 157 34.64 23.27 8.48
N HIS A 158 33.99 23.23 9.65
CA HIS A 158 34.63 22.91 10.92
C HIS A 158 35.17 21.49 10.96
N MET A 159 34.43 20.50 10.44
CA MET A 159 34.91 19.12 10.32
C MET A 159 36.13 19.01 9.42
N ARG A 160 36.09 19.63 8.23
CA ARG A 160 37.24 19.61 7.30
C ARG A 160 38.47 20.26 7.92
N THR A 161 38.29 21.37 8.63
CA THR A 161 39.38 22.08 9.30
C THR A 161 40.02 21.23 10.39
N MET A 162 39.21 20.58 11.24
CA MET A 162 39.74 19.71 12.29
C MET A 162 40.41 18.44 11.75
N ILE A 163 39.85 17.83 10.70
CA ILE A 163 40.48 16.66 10.05
C ILE A 163 41.85 17.04 9.49
N ASN A 164 41.95 18.22 8.86
CA ASN A 164 43.22 18.73 8.37
C ASN A 164 44.21 19.04 9.50
N GLU A 165 43.74 19.55 10.64
CA GLU A 165 44.58 19.79 11.81
C GLU A 165 45.13 18.48 12.40
N VAL A 166 44.28 17.46 12.57
CA VAL A 166 44.70 16.13 13.02
C VAL A 166 45.73 15.53 12.06
N ARG A 167 45.46 15.62 10.75
CA ARG A 167 46.37 15.12 9.71
C ARG A 167 47.72 15.84 9.72
N ALA A 168 47.72 17.15 9.95
CA ALA A 168 48.94 17.95 10.05
C ALA A 168 49.78 17.52 11.27
N VAL A 169 49.14 17.30 12.43
CA VAL A 169 49.84 16.81 13.63
C VAL A 169 50.43 15.41 13.40
N PHE A 170 49.68 14.51 12.75
CA PHE A 170 50.22 13.18 12.41
C PHE A 170 51.40 13.26 11.44
N LYS A 171 51.30 14.11 10.42
CA LYS A 171 52.39 14.31 9.45
C LYS A 171 53.63 14.93 10.08
N GLU A 172 53.47 15.89 10.99
CA GLU A 172 54.58 16.47 11.77
C GLU A 172 55.26 15.38 12.62
N LEU A 173 54.46 14.53 13.27
CA LEU A 173 54.95 13.43 14.10
C LEU A 173 55.65 12.36 13.25
N GLU A 174 55.11 12.03 12.08
CA GLU A 174 55.73 11.11 11.11
C GLU A 174 57.07 11.66 10.59
N ILE A 175 57.14 12.94 10.21
CA ILE A 175 58.38 13.57 9.73
C ILE A 175 59.45 13.56 10.83
N MET A 176 59.07 13.91 12.07
CA MET A 176 60.00 13.88 13.20
C MET A 176 60.43 12.46 13.55
N LEU A 177 59.57 11.45 13.41
CA LEU A 177 59.94 10.06 13.66
C LEU A 177 60.72 9.39 12.51
N SER A 178 60.59 9.93 11.30
CA SER A 178 61.27 9.40 10.10
C SER A 178 62.72 9.86 9.99
N ASP A 179 63.20 10.72 10.88
CA ASP A 179 64.61 11.07 10.95
C ASP A 179 65.40 9.85 11.47
N GLU A 180 66.21 9.27 10.59
CA GLU A 180 67.06 8.12 10.88
C GLU A 180 68.20 8.44 11.85
N SER A 181 68.47 9.72 12.12
CA SER A 181 69.51 10.15 13.05
C SER A 181 69.06 10.20 14.52
N LEU A 182 67.78 10.00 14.80
CA LEU A 182 67.23 10.05 16.16
C LEU A 182 67.38 8.73 16.91
N ASP A 183 67.90 8.81 18.12
CA ASP A 183 67.96 7.67 19.06
C ASP A 183 66.54 7.29 19.55
N ASP A 184 66.36 6.02 19.94
CA ASP A 184 65.07 5.49 20.38
C ASP A 184 64.50 6.27 21.58
N PHE A 185 65.37 6.78 22.46
CA PHE A 185 65.00 7.65 23.57
C PHE A 185 64.49 9.02 23.12
N GLU A 186 65.06 9.59 22.06
CA GLU A 186 64.61 10.88 21.50
C GLU A 186 63.27 10.72 20.78
N ARG A 187 63.07 9.61 20.08
CA ARG A 187 61.77 9.25 19.48
C ARG A 187 60.66 9.14 20.53
N ILE A 188 60.94 8.46 21.65
CA ILE A 188 60.00 8.35 22.77
C ILE A 188 59.69 9.72 23.38
N ARG A 189 60.70 10.59 23.53
CA ARG A 189 60.52 11.96 24.05
C ARG A 189 59.65 12.81 23.13
N ILE A 190 59.89 12.78 21.82
CA ILE A 190 59.11 13.51 20.81
C ILE A 190 57.65 13.04 20.81
N ILE A 191 57.43 11.71 20.86
CA ILE A 191 56.08 11.14 20.98
C ILE A 191 55.43 11.66 22.26
N HIS A 192 56.11 11.56 23.41
CA HIS A 192 55.57 11.99 24.70
C HIS A 192 55.21 13.48 24.73
N GLU A 193 56.00 14.32 24.06
CA GLU A 193 55.76 15.78 23.99
C GLU A 193 54.55 16.14 23.11
N LYS A 194 54.32 15.40 22.01
CA LYS A 194 53.24 15.69 21.05
C LYS A 194 51.93 14.96 21.37
N LEU A 195 51.96 13.88 22.15
CA LEU A 195 50.80 13.09 22.56
C LEU A 195 49.69 13.91 23.25
N PRO A 196 49.99 14.87 24.15
CA PRO A 196 48.98 15.71 24.77
C PRO A 196 48.23 16.59 23.76
N ARG A 197 48.93 17.12 22.75
CA ARG A 197 48.33 17.93 21.68
C ARG A 197 47.42 17.07 20.81
N LEU A 198 47.89 15.90 20.40
CA LEU A 198 47.09 14.94 19.62
C LEU A 198 45.82 14.51 20.39
N LYS A 199 45.96 14.18 21.68
CA LYS A 199 44.83 13.81 22.54
C LYS A 199 43.79 14.92 22.65
N ARG A 200 44.22 16.18 22.76
CA ARG A 200 43.30 17.35 22.78
C ARG A 200 42.53 17.49 21.48
N THR A 201 43.19 17.37 20.32
CA THR A 201 42.53 17.49 19.01
C THR A 201 41.55 16.34 18.75
N LEU A 202 41.92 15.10 19.12
CA LEU A 202 41.02 13.95 19.03
C LEU A 202 39.80 14.06 19.95
N THR A 203 39.97 14.62 21.16
CA THR A 203 38.85 14.84 22.09
C THR A 203 37.86 15.87 21.53
N LYS A 204 38.35 16.94 20.90
CA LYS A 204 37.50 17.92 20.20
C LYS A 204 36.73 17.32 19.02
N LEU A 205 37.40 16.47 18.23
CA LEU A 205 36.79 15.73 17.13
C LEU A 205 35.69 14.78 17.62
N LYS A 206 35.92 14.08 18.74
CA LYS A 206 34.92 13.20 19.36
C LYS A 206 33.68 13.98 19.82
N MET A 207 33.86 15.12 20.51
CA MET A 207 32.73 15.95 20.96
C MET A 207 31.88 16.46 19.78
N LEU A 208 32.50 16.83 18.66
CA LEU A 208 31.77 17.25 17.46
C LEU A 208 31.09 16.08 16.74
N ALA A 209 31.66 14.87 16.78
CA ALA A 209 31.01 13.67 16.25
C ALA A 209 29.77 13.27 17.06
N GLU A 210 29.81 13.45 18.39
CA GLU A 210 28.65 13.21 19.27
C GLU A 210 27.51 14.21 18.99
N ILE A 211 27.82 15.49 18.74
CA ILE A 211 26.83 16.52 18.36
C ILE A 211 26.13 16.21 17.02
N ILE A 212 26.80 15.51 16.11
CA ILE A 212 26.23 15.12 14.79
C ILE A 212 25.43 13.82 14.88
N GLY A 213 25.63 13.01 15.92
CA GLY A 213 24.99 11.71 16.11
C GLY A 213 23.64 11.76 16.83
N GLU A 214 23.27 12.90 17.42
CA GLU A 214 21.94 13.20 18.00
C GLU A 214 21.01 13.87 16.97
#